data_AF-A0A965Y6X2-F1
#
_entry.id   AF-A0A965Y6X2-F1
#
_cell.length_a   1.000
_cell.length_b   1.000
_cell.length_c   1.000
_cell.angle_alpha   90.00
_cell.angle_beta   90.00
_cell.angle_gamma   90.00
#
_symmetry.space_group_name_H-M   'P 1'
#
loop_
_entity.id
_entity.type
_entity.pdbx_description
1 polymer ?
#
loop_
_entity_poly.entity_id
_entity_poly.type
_entity_poly.pdbx_seq_one_letter_code
_entity_poly.pdbx_strand_id
1 'polypeptide(L)' 'MKLEKGKTVVGFAGLGVMGYSMAGHILKGGYDLLVYNRTKEKGLGLLAQGAVWADDPFSLAEKSDVVITMVGYPKDVEE' A
#
# COMPACT_ATOMS: atom_id res chain seq x y z
N MET A 1 4.63 4.64 -19.32
CA MET A 1 4.73 5.16 -17.94
C MET A 1 6.11 4.81 -17.40
N LYS A 2 6.82 5.74 -16.76
CA LYS A 2 8.14 5.48 -16.15
C LYS A 2 8.00 5.63 -14.65
N LEU A 3 8.46 4.63 -13.89
CA LEU A 3 8.46 4.67 -12.42
C LEU A 3 9.68 5.46 -11.95
N GLU A 4 9.47 6.41 -11.04
CA GLU A 4 10.47 7.33 -10.53
C GLU A 4 10.42 7.39 -8.99
N LYS A 5 11.56 7.21 -8.33
CA LYS A 5 11.68 7.29 -6.87
C LYS A 5 11.38 8.71 -6.37
N GLY A 6 10.70 8.83 -5.23
CA GLY A 6 10.30 10.11 -4.62
C GLY A 6 9.29 10.91 -5.45
N LYS A 7 8.59 10.24 -6.38
CA LYS A 7 7.56 10.85 -7.22
C LYS A 7 6.45 9.88 -7.55
N THR A 8 6.78 8.63 -7.88
CA THR A 8 5.78 7.59 -8.10
C THR A 8 5.19 7.16 -6.76
N VAL A 9 3.86 7.33 -6.65
CA VAL A 9 3.07 6.90 -5.51
C VAL A 9 2.59 5.47 -5.74
N VAL A 10 3.01 4.57 -4.87
CA VAL A 10 2.55 3.18 -4.87
C VAL A 10 1.47 3.01 -3.81
N GLY A 11 0.27 2.63 -4.25
CA GLY A 11 -0.80 2.18 -3.38
C GLY A 11 -0.67 0.69 -3.09
N PHE A 12 -0.70 0.30 -1.81
CA PHE A 12 -0.66 -1.09 -1.40
C PHE A 12 -1.89 -1.45 -0.55
N ALA A 13 -2.78 -2.27 -1.10
CA ALA A 13 -3.96 -2.76 -0.43
C ALA A 13 -3.73 -4.20 0.07
N GLY A 14 -3.77 -4.39 1.39
CA GLY A 14 -3.62 -5.69 2.05
C GLY A 14 -2.27 -5.86 2.72
N LEU A 15 -2.26 -5.77 4.06
CA LEU A 15 -1.05 -5.83 4.89
C LEU A 15 -0.99 -7.13 5.69
N GLY A 16 -1.17 -8.26 5.00
CA GLY A 16 -0.88 -9.59 5.54
C GLY A 16 0.63 -9.83 5.70
N VAL A 17 1.02 -11.08 6.01
CA VAL A 17 2.44 -11.45 6.22
C VAL A 17 3.32 -11.05 5.03
N MET A 18 2.90 -11.41 3.81
CA MET A 18 3.62 -11.04 2.58
C MET A 18 3.48 -9.56 2.25
N GLY A 19 2.24 -9.04 2.27
CA GLY A 19 1.94 -7.66 1.89
C GLY A 19 2.71 -6.62 2.73
N TYR A 20 2.80 -6.82 4.04
CA TYR A 20 3.54 -5.92 4.94
C TYR A 20 5.04 -5.85 4.57
N SER A 21 5.66 -7.00 4.31
CA SER A 21 7.08 -7.08 3.93
C SER A 21 7.33 -6.42 2.56
N MET A 22 6.48 -6.71 1.58
CA MET A 22 6.56 -6.12 0.24
C MET A 22 6.39 -4.61 0.26
N ALA A 23 5.37 -4.10 0.97
CA ALA A 23 5.15 -2.68 1.15
C ALA A 23 6.36 -2.00 1.81
N GLY A 24 6.93 -2.63 2.85
CA GLY A 24 8.16 -2.14 3.49
C GLY A 24 9.36 -2.05 2.54
N HIS A 25 9.53 -3.02 1.63
CA HIS A 25 10.59 -2.95 0.61
C HIS A 25 10.37 -1.86 -0.44
N ILE A 26 9.11 -1.62 -0.84
CA ILE A 26 8.77 -0.53 -1.76
C ILE A 26 9.14 0.83 -1.14
N LEU A 27 8.74 1.05 0.11
CA LEU A 27 9.06 2.26 0.86
C LEU A 27 10.58 2.45 1.01
N LYS A 28 11.30 1.40 1.45
CA LYS A 28 12.78 1.42 1.53
C LYS A 28 13.45 1.60 0.16
N GLY A 29 12.77 1.21 -0.91
CA GLY A 29 13.21 1.41 -2.29
C GLY A 29 13.21 2.88 -2.73
N GLY A 30 12.58 3.76 -1.94
CA GLY A 30 12.50 5.20 -2.18
C GLY A 30 11.25 5.61 -2.95
N TYR A 31 10.19 4.82 -2.92
CA TYR A 31 8.89 5.21 -3.49
C TYR A 31 7.98 5.74 -2.39
N ASP A 32 7.13 6.70 -2.76
CA ASP A 32 6.07 7.15 -1.87
C ASP A 32 5.04 6.03 -1.76
N LEU A 33 4.63 5.71 -0.54
CA LEU A 33 3.80 4.55 -0.26
C LEU A 33 2.51 4.97 0.43
N LEU A 34 1.38 4.75 -0.23
CA LEU A 34 0.07 4.75 0.40
C LEU A 34 -0.31 3.31 0.75
N VAL A 35 -0.87 3.08 1.94
CA VAL A 35 -1.28 1.76 2.38
C VAL A 35 -2.72 1.74 2.86
N TYR A 36 -3.42 0.66 2.54
CA TYR A 36 -4.74 0.36 3.05
C TYR A 36 -4.79 -1.09 3.56
N ASN A 37 -5.50 -1.29 4.66
CA ASN A 37 -5.87 -2.60 5.14
C ASN A 37 -7.13 -2.49 6.02
N ARG A 38 -7.98 -3.53 6.02
CA ARG A 38 -9.18 -3.59 6.88
C ARG A 38 -8.88 -3.36 8.37
N THR A 39 -7.73 -3.81 8.83
CA THR A 39 -7.24 -3.65 10.21
C THR A 39 -6.08 -2.66 10.21
N LYS A 40 -6.28 -1.47 10.77
CA LYS A 40 -5.32 -0.36 10.73
C LYS A 40 -4.04 -0.64 11.51
N GLU A 41 -4.15 -1.42 12.58
CA GLU A 41 -3.05 -1.80 13.47
C GLU A 41 -1.91 -2.50 12.71
N LYS A 42 -2.24 -3.23 11.62
CA LYS A 42 -1.23 -3.90 10.76
C LYS A 42 -0.37 -2.93 9.97
N GLY A 43 -0.81 -1.68 9.79
CA GLY A 43 -0.07 -0.64 9.07
C GLY A 43 0.83 0.23 9.93
N LEU A 44 0.68 0.22 11.26
CA LEU A 44 1.35 1.18 12.14
C LEU A 44 2.87 1.20 11.99
N GLY A 45 3.50 0.03 11.81
CA GLY A 45 4.94 -0.06 11.58
C GLY A 45 5.41 0.54 10.24
N LEU A 46 4.57 0.51 9.20
CA LEU A 46 4.86 1.18 7.92
C LEU A 46 4.64 2.68 8.01
N LEU A 47 3.60 3.12 8.73
CA LEU A 47 3.36 4.55 8.99
C LEU A 47 4.53 5.17 9.75
N ALA A 48 5.08 4.47 10.75
CA ALA A 48 6.27 4.91 11.47
C ALA A 48 7.53 5.00 10.58
N GLN A 49 7.56 4.29 9.44
CA GLN A 49 8.63 4.36 8.44
C GLN A 49 8.38 5.42 7.35
N GLY A 50 7.24 6.12 7.37
CA GLY A 50 6.90 7.17 6.41
C GLY A 50 5.85 6.79 5.36
N ALA A 51 5.21 5.61 5.47
CA ALA A 51 4.04 5.32 4.65
C ALA A 51 2.86 6.23 5.06
N VAL A 52 1.95 6.46 4.12
CA VAL A 52 0.72 7.23 4.34
C VAL A 52 -0.47 6.29 4.38
N TRP A 53 -1.38 6.51 5.32
CA TRP A 53 -2.61 5.73 5.43
C TRP A 53 -3.65 6.21 4.41
N ALA A 54 -4.30 5.28 3.72
CA ALA A 54 -5.53 5.52 2.98
C ALA A 54 -6.72 4.95 3.77
N ASP A 55 -7.81 5.69 3.87
CA ASP A 55 -8.96 5.32 4.69
C ASP A 55 -9.82 4.22 4.04
N ASP A 56 -9.73 4.10 2.72
CA ASP A 56 -10.52 3.18 1.91
C ASP A 56 -9.81 2.85 0.57
N PRO A 57 -10.23 1.79 -0.15
CA PRO A 57 -9.63 1.43 -1.44
C PRO A 57 -9.76 2.50 -2.53
N PHE A 58 -10.85 3.29 -2.50
CA PHE A 58 -11.09 4.33 -3.50
C PHE A 58 -10.07 5.46 -3.33
N SER A 59 -9.88 5.97 -2.12
CA SER A 59 -8.90 7.02 -1.84
C SER A 59 -7.45 6.55 -2.02
N LEU A 60 -7.17 5.25 -1.82
CA LEU A 60 -5.88 4.66 -2.17
C LEU A 60 -5.67 4.70 -3.70
N ALA A 61 -6.62 4.22 -4.48
CA ALA A 61 -6.50 4.16 -5.93
C ALA A 61 -6.43 5.55 -6.59
N GLU A 62 -7.25 6.50 -6.14
CA GLU A 62 -7.28 7.88 -6.66
C GLU A 62 -5.93 8.59 -6.54
N LYS A 63 -5.20 8.33 -5.46
CA LYS A 63 -3.93 9.01 -5.13
C LYS A 63 -2.69 8.25 -5.59
N SER A 64 -2.85 7.05 -6.15
CA SER A 64 -1.74 6.18 -6.53
C SER A 64 -1.49 6.22 -8.04
N ASP A 65 -0.21 6.26 -8.42
CA ASP A 65 0.20 6.01 -9.80
C ASP A 65 0.09 4.52 -10.15
N VAL A 66 0.38 3.66 -9.17
CA VAL A 66 0.33 2.20 -9.31
C VAL A 66 -0.31 1.59 -8.07
N VAL A 67 -1.25 0.67 -8.25
CA VAL A 67 -1.90 -0.06 -7.16
C VAL A 67 -1.47 -1.52 -7.16
N ILE A 68 -1.11 -2.03 -5.98
CA ILE A 68 -0.83 -3.44 -5.72
C ILE A 68 -1.83 -3.94 -4.68
N THR A 69 -2.48 -5.06 -4.98
CA THR A 69 -3.40 -5.73 -4.05
C THR A 69 -2.82 -7.08 -3.62
N MET A 70 -2.86 -7.37 -2.33
CA MET A 70 -2.42 -8.65 -1.74
C MET A 70 -3.40 -9.08 -0.64
N VAL A 71 -4.47 -9.76 -1.05
CA VAL A 71 -5.60 -10.15 -0.18
C VAL A 71 -5.75 -11.68 -0.10
N GLY A 72 -6.60 -12.16 0.81
CA GLY A 72 -6.64 -13.58 1.17
C GLY A 72 -7.43 -14.45 0.20
N TYR A 73 -8.60 -13.96 -0.25
CA TYR A 73 -9.53 -14.73 -1.09
C TYR A 73 -10.00 -13.91 -2.30
N PRO A 74 -10.47 -14.56 -3.38
CA PRO A 74 -11.01 -13.86 -4.55
C PRO A 74 -12.10 -12.83 -4.20
N LYS A 75 -13.00 -13.17 -3.27
CA LYS A 75 -14.06 -12.26 -2.80
C LYS A 75 -13.52 -10.97 -2.18
N ASP A 76 -12.35 -11.01 -1.53
CA ASP A 76 -11.72 -9.80 -0.96
C ASP A 76 -11.21 -8.84 -2.05
N VAL A 77 -11.07 -9.28 -3.31
CA VAL A 77 -10.67 -8.44 -4.45
C VAL A 77 -11.88 -7.72 -5.06
N GLU A 78 -13.07 -8.34 -4.97
CA GLU A 78 -14.32 -7.82 -5.52
C GLU A 78 -14.94 -6.72 -4.63
N GLU A 79 -14.53 -6.66 -3.35
CA GLU A 79 -14.94 -5.68 -2.33
C GLU A 79 -14.09 -4.40 -2.37
#